data_AF-A0AAV9ZRI0-F1
#
_entry.id   AF-A0AAV9ZRI0-F1
#
_cell.length_a   1.000
_cell.length_b   1.000
_cell.length_c   1.000
_cell.angle_alpha   90.00
_cell.angle_beta   90.00
_cell.angle_gamma   90.00
#
_symmetry.space_group_name_H-M   'P 1'
#
loop_
_entity.id
_entity.type
_entity.pdbx_description
1 polymer ?
#
loop_
_entity_poly.entity_id
_entity_poly.type
_entity_poly.pdbx_seq_one_letter_code
_entity_poly.pdbx_strand_id
1 'polypeptide(L)' 'TTFTPTTSRFPALQGSDDFASWKVYITDCLTDQGLDDHIDPTVTAPTDPAELAAWKKADRHALSAIRLR' A
#
# COMPACT_ATOMS: atom_id res chain seq x y z
N THR A 1 -12.23 18.74 -18.00
CA THR A 1 -12.67 17.47 -17.40
C THR A 1 -12.13 17.40 -16.00
N THR A 2 -12.98 17.64 -15.00
CA THR A 2 -12.59 17.66 -13.59
C THR A 2 -12.45 16.22 -13.12
N PHE A 3 -11.22 15.76 -12.88
CA PHE A 3 -10.97 14.51 -12.17
C PHE A 3 -11.39 14.72 -10.72
N THR A 4 -12.60 14.31 -10.39
CA THR A 4 -12.97 14.11 -8.98
C THR A 4 -12.08 13.00 -8.44
N PRO A 5 -11.31 13.21 -7.36
CA PRO A 5 -10.73 12.10 -6.63
C PRO A 5 -11.91 11.38 -5.98
N THR A 6 -12.54 10.48 -6.75
CA THR A 6 -13.47 9.52 -6.19
C THR A 6 -12.71 8.88 -5.05
N THR A 7 -13.25 9.00 -3.84
CA THR A 7 -12.87 8.22 -2.66
C THR A 7 -12.91 6.75 -3.06
N SER A 8 -11.84 6.29 -3.70
CA SER A 8 -11.82 5.04 -4.44
C SER A 8 -11.46 3.98 -3.45
N ARG A 9 -12.52 3.54 -2.76
CA ARG A 9 -12.60 2.31 -2.00
C ARG A 9 -11.81 1.22 -2.75
N PHE A 10 -10.74 0.73 -2.13
CA PHE A 10 -9.83 -0.26 -2.70
C PHE A 10 -10.61 -1.42 -3.34
N PRO A 11 -10.41 -1.73 -4.63
CA PRO A 11 -11.05 -2.90 -5.23
C PRO A 11 -10.57 -4.16 -4.50
N ALA A 12 -11.52 -4.99 -4.09
CA ALA A 12 -11.19 -6.31 -3.57
C ALA A 12 -10.51 -7.12 -4.67
N LEU A 13 -9.46 -7.88 -4.33
CA LEU A 13 -8.77 -8.74 -5.27
C LEU A 13 -9.73 -9.87 -5.68
N GLN A 14 -10.39 -9.73 -6.84
CA GLN A 14 -11.29 -10.75 -7.37
C GLN A 14 -10.52 -11.76 -8.22
N GLY A 15 -9.68 -12.56 -7.56
CA GLY A 15 -8.87 -13.60 -8.22
C GLY A 15 -7.57 -13.07 -8.84
N SER A 16 -6.90 -13.93 -9.61
CA SER A 16 -5.56 -13.70 -10.16
C SER A 16 -5.54 -12.75 -11.36
N ASP A 17 -6.61 -12.70 -12.15
CA ASP A 17 -6.70 -11.88 -13.36
C ASP A 17 -6.66 -10.38 -13.05
N ASP A 18 -7.22 -9.97 -11.92
CA ASP A 18 -7.19 -8.59 -11.46
C ASP A 18 -5.91 -8.21 -10.70
N PHE A 19 -4.97 -9.13 -10.51
CA PHE A 19 -3.76 -8.89 -9.70
C PHE A 19 -2.87 -7.78 -10.27
N ALA A 20 -2.71 -7.72 -11.59
CA ALA A 20 -1.89 -6.68 -12.22
C ALA A 20 -2.50 -5.28 -12.01
N SER A 21 -3.80 -5.13 -12.29
CA SER A 21 -4.53 -3.87 -12.10
C SER A 21 -4.61 -3.47 -10.62
N TRP A 22 -4.86 -4.44 -9.73
CA TRP A 22 -4.87 -4.23 -8.29
C TRP A 22 -3.49 -3.80 -7.77
N LYS A 23 -2.41 -4.43 -8.24
CA LYS A 23 -1.04 -4.07 -7.85
C LYS A 23 -0.71 -2.64 -8.25
N VAL A 24 -1.05 -2.22 -9.48
CA VAL A 24 -0.84 -0.84 -9.93
C VAL A 24 -1.60 0.15 -9.03
N TYR A 25 -2.85 -0.17 -8.69
CA TYR A 25 -3.68 0.69 -7.85
C TYR A 25 -3.21 0.78 -6.39
N ILE A 26 -2.79 -0.34 -5.80
CA ILE A 26 -2.17 -0.38 -4.47
C ILE A 26 -0.85 0.38 -4.48
N THR A 27 -0.07 0.26 -5.56
CA THR A 27 1.21 0.95 -5.69
C THR A 27 0.99 2.46 -5.66
N ASP A 28 0.10 2.96 -6.52
CA ASP A 28 -0.25 4.39 -6.61
C ASP A 28 -0.74 4.94 -5.25
N CYS A 29 -1.61 4.20 -4.56
CA CYS A 29 -2.16 4.65 -3.28
C CYS A 29 -1.14 4.64 -2.12
N LEU A 30 -0.22 3.67 -2.10
CA LEU A 30 0.85 3.64 -1.11
C LEU A 30 1.91 4.72 -1.43
N THR A 31 2.20 4.97 -2.70
CA THR A 31 3.07 6.08 -3.13
C THR A 31 2.48 7.45 -2.77
N ASP A 32 1.17 7.67 -2.94
CA ASP A 32 0.48 8.91 -2.50
C ASP A 32 0.61 9.15 -0.98
N GLN A 33 0.70 8.06 -0.20
CA GLN A 33 0.88 8.09 1.25
C GLN A 33 2.35 8.12 1.70
N GLY A 34 3.32 8.13 0.77
CA GLY A 34 4.75 8.05 1.09
C GLY A 34 5.18 6.71 1.73
N LEU A 35 4.52 5.62 1.33
CA LEU A 35 4.74 4.24 1.80
C LEU A 35 5.35 3.37 0.69
N ASP A 36 6.04 3.98 -0.27
CA ASP A 36 6.68 3.29 -1.41
C ASP A 36 7.73 2.25 -0.97
N ASP A 37 8.39 2.52 0.17
CA ASP A 37 9.28 1.58 0.86
C ASP A 37 8.62 0.25 1.25
N HIS A 38 7.29 0.18 1.36
CA HIS A 38 6.57 -1.07 1.68
C HIS A 38 6.08 -1.83 0.43
N ILE A 39 6.25 -1.26 -0.76
CA ILE A 39 5.88 -1.87 -2.04
C ILE A 39 7.10 -2.55 -2.68
N ASP A 40 8.28 -1.96 -2.48
CA ASP A 40 9.52 -2.46 -3.05
C ASP A 40 9.98 -3.73 -2.30
N PRO A 41 10.03 -4.90 -2.98
CA PRO A 41 10.49 -6.13 -2.36
C PRO A 41 11.98 -6.12 -1.98
N THR A 42 12.74 -5.10 -2.42
CA THR A 42 14.16 -4.90 -2.07
C THR A 42 14.34 -4.13 -0.76
N VAL A 43 13.30 -3.46 -0.27
CA VAL A 43 13.32 -2.75 1.00
C VAL A 43 12.96 -3.73 2.12
N THR A 44 13.98 -4.14 2.86
CA THR A 44 13.82 -4.98 4.05
C THR A 44 13.64 -4.14 5.30
N ALA A 45 12.87 -4.67 6.27
CA ALA A 45 12.68 -4.03 7.56
C ALA A 45 14.03 -3.68 8.23
N PRO A 46 14.15 -2.48 8.85
CA PRO A 46 15.35 -2.09 9.56
C PRO A 46 15.67 -3.04 10.71
N THR A 47 16.96 -3.28 10.96
CA THR A 47 17.43 -4.06 12.12
C THR A 47 17.47 -3.25 13.42
N ASP A 48 17.49 -1.92 13.32
CA ASP A 48 17.45 -1.04 14.50
C ASP A 48 16.06 -1.09 15.15
N PRO A 49 15.94 -1.27 16.48
CA PRO A 49 14.65 -1.42 17.15
C PRO A 49 13.79 -0.15 17.13
N ALA A 50 14.37 1.05 17.07
CA ALA A 50 13.62 2.30 16.98
C ALA A 50 13.08 2.50 15.56
N GLU A 51 13.89 2.22 14.54
CA GLU A 51 13.47 2.27 13.14
C GLU A 51 12.47 1.16 12.79
N LEU A 52 12.65 -0.04 13.35
CA LEU A 52 11.73 -1.16 13.19
C LEU A 52 10.34 -0.85 13.77
N ALA A 53 10.26 -0.09 14.86
CA ALA A 53 8.98 0.32 15.44
C ALA A 53 8.22 1.29 14.51
N ALA A 54 8.94 2.24 13.89
CA ALA A 54 8.38 3.14 12.89
C ALA A 54 7.96 2.38 11.62
N TRP A 55 8.82 1.49 11.12
CA TRP A 55 8.55 0.64 9.97
C TRP A 55 7.33 -0.26 10.21
N LYS A 56 7.20 -0.91 11.37
CA LYS A 56 6.00 -1.70 11.73
C LYS A 56 4.72 -0.86 11.82
N LYS A 57 4.83 0.42 12.17
CA LYS A 57 3.66 1.33 12.20
C LYS A 57 3.21 1.66 10.78
N ALA A 58 4.15 1.92 9.88
CA ALA A 58 3.91 2.14 8.45
C ALA A 58 3.38 0.86 7.75
N ASP A 59 3.96 -0.30 8.06
CA ASP A 59 3.51 -1.62 7.56
C ASP A 59 2.06 -1.92 7.97
N ARG A 60 1.70 -1.68 9.24
CA ARG A 60 0.30 -1.82 9.68
C ARG A 60 -0.64 -0.84 8.99
N HIS A 61 -0.17 0.36 8.64
CA HIS A 61 -0.98 1.33 7.89
C HIS A 61 -1.21 0.86 6.46
N ALA A 62 -0.17 0.39 5.78
CA ALA A 62 -0.26 -0.21 4.45
C ALA A 62 -1.19 -1.44 4.44
N LEU A 63 -1.03 -2.35 5.41
CA LEU A 63 -1.90 -3.50 5.57
C LEU A 63 -3.34 -3.10 5.89
N SER A 64 -3.57 -2.09 6.71
CA SER A 64 -4.92 -1.60 7.03
C SER A 64 -5.59 -0.98 5.80
N ALA A 65 -4.84 -0.25 4.96
CA ALA A 65 -5.32 0.28 3.69
C ALA A 65 -5.74 -0.86 2.75
N ILE A 66 -4.97 -1.95 2.72
CA ILE A 66 -5.29 -3.15 1.92
C ILE A 66 -6.45 -3.97 2.52
N ARG A 67 -6.59 -3.99 3.85
CA ARG A 67 -7.46 -4.91 4.61
C ARG A 67 -8.79 -4.33 5.07
N LEU A 68 -9.02 -3.01 5.00
CA LEU A 68 -10.36 -2.42 5.11
C LEU A 68 -11.19 -2.77 3.86
N ARG A 69 -11.57 -4.05 3.78
CA ARG A 69 -12.56 -4.65 2.89
C ARG A 69 -13.13 -5.89 3.56
#